data_AF-A0A016W6S1-F1
#
_entry.id   AF-A0A016W6S1-F1
#
_cell.length_a   1.000
_cell.length_b   1.000
_cell.length_c   1.000
_cell.angle_alpha   90.00
_cell.angle_beta   90.00
_cell.angle_gamma   90.00
#
_symmetry.space_group_name_H-M   'P 1'
#
loop_
_entity.id
_entity.type
_entity.pdbx_description
1 polymer ?
#
loop_
_entity_poly.entity_id
_entity_poly.type
_entity_poly.pdbx_seq_one_letter_code
_entity_poly.pdbx_strand_id
1 'polypeptide(L)'
;MITIIESGTDKTCNAPETGGSQNADIHGKAIQTCCDKLLEGLDPILKEEKDWKKAVMKAFHQKVSLQASEHIRRLCINEITQGKNVDAHFDNGKNSGVLARLPLVIPIIHAVPDFLPNPFMFFRIERRQYGIPEDSPTYHTSGAACVLLEIDCRTGEHKLLSVDIVLDVGRSLNPAIDIGQIEGAFMQCYGNMTCEELTWDKNGKLVQDSLYKYKIPTPAMTPRRFRVKLLKESNTFAEQVYSSKGVGEPPLMLGVTTFSSLRYAITARRQDLGLSDFIEISAPLTASKIVSLCNP
;
A
#
# COMPACT_ATOMS: atom_id res chain seq x y z
N MET A 1 -15.38 -0.97 24.91
CA MET A 1 -16.50 -1.93 24.75
C MET A 1 -16.32 -2.84 23.55
N ILE A 2 -15.53 -2.47 22.54
CA ILE A 2 -15.25 -3.32 21.37
C ILE A 2 -13.95 -4.08 21.60
N THR A 3 -13.95 -5.37 21.29
CA THR A 3 -12.78 -6.26 21.35
C THR A 3 -12.74 -7.11 20.08
N ILE A 4 -11.58 -7.19 19.45
CA ILE A 4 -11.31 -8.13 18.35
C ILE A 4 -10.40 -9.21 18.92
N ILE A 5 -10.76 -10.49 18.75
CA ILE A 5 -10.01 -11.61 19.32
C ILE A 5 -9.00 -12.13 18.29
N GLU A 6 -9.50 -12.71 17.21
CA GLU A 6 -8.69 -13.34 16.16
C GLU A 6 -9.50 -13.43 14.87
N SER A 7 -8.81 -13.64 13.76
CA SER A 7 -9.45 -14.01 12.47
C SER A 7 -9.51 -15.54 12.37
N GLY A 8 -10.67 -16.09 12.06
CA GLY A 8 -10.89 -17.55 11.95
C GLY A 8 -11.85 -17.88 10.81
N THR A 9 -11.54 -18.94 10.06
CA THR A 9 -12.36 -19.38 8.91
C THR A 9 -13.72 -19.93 9.31
N ASP A 10 -13.88 -20.30 10.57
CA ASP A 10 -15.14 -20.65 11.23
C ASP A 10 -16.05 -19.43 11.46
N LYS A 11 -15.46 -18.23 11.61
CA LYS A 11 -16.16 -16.96 11.85
C LYS A 11 -16.41 -16.18 10.57
N THR A 12 -15.46 -16.21 9.65
CA THR A 12 -15.56 -15.54 8.34
C THR A 12 -15.07 -16.51 7.26
N CYS A 13 -16.01 -17.10 6.54
CA CYS A 13 -15.70 -17.99 5.44
C CYS A 13 -15.33 -17.20 4.17
N ASN A 14 -14.42 -17.75 3.37
CA ASN A 14 -14.03 -17.21 2.06
C ASN A 14 -13.56 -15.75 2.10
N ALA A 15 -12.91 -15.33 3.19
CA ALA A 15 -12.25 -14.03 3.24
C ALA A 15 -11.12 -13.97 2.21
N PRO A 16 -10.95 -12.86 1.47
CA PRO A 16 -9.80 -12.69 0.59
C PRO A 16 -8.50 -12.61 1.39
N GLU A 17 -7.38 -12.81 0.72
CA GLU A 17 -6.06 -12.62 1.30
C GLU A 17 -5.86 -11.19 1.81
N THR A 18 -5.14 -11.06 2.92
CA THR A 18 -4.75 -9.74 3.45
C THR A 18 -3.56 -9.21 2.66
N GLY A 19 -3.83 -8.51 1.54
CA GLY A 19 -2.79 -7.89 0.69
C GLY A 19 -3.27 -6.67 -0.11
N GLY A 20 -2.41 -6.14 -0.99
CA GLY A 20 -2.79 -5.16 -2.01
C GLY A 20 -3.18 -3.78 -1.49
N SER A 21 -2.84 -3.45 -0.24
CA SER A 21 -3.19 -2.20 0.43
C SER A 21 -4.70 -1.90 0.54
N GLN A 22 -5.57 -2.91 0.45
CA GLN A 22 -7.04 -2.73 0.38
C GLN A 22 -7.83 -3.22 1.60
N ASN A 23 -7.19 -3.96 2.51
CA ASN A 23 -7.93 -4.70 3.55
C ASN A 23 -8.68 -3.80 4.53
N ALA A 24 -8.09 -2.66 4.91
CA ALA A 24 -8.76 -1.70 5.78
C ALA A 24 -10.00 -1.09 5.10
N ASP A 25 -9.96 -0.89 3.79
CA ASP A 25 -11.08 -0.38 3.01
C ASP A 25 -12.20 -1.44 2.93
N ILE A 26 -11.85 -2.69 2.57
CA ILE A 26 -12.81 -3.79 2.39
C ILE A 26 -13.45 -4.18 3.73
N HIS A 27 -12.63 -4.52 4.73
CA HIS A 27 -13.13 -4.93 6.04
C HIS A 27 -13.74 -3.77 6.80
N GLY A 28 -13.21 -2.56 6.67
CA GLY A 28 -13.78 -1.36 7.29
C GLY A 28 -15.21 -1.10 6.79
N LYS A 29 -15.46 -1.28 5.49
CA LYS A 29 -16.81 -1.15 4.94
C LYS A 29 -17.71 -2.28 5.43
N ALA A 30 -17.22 -3.51 5.49
CA ALA A 30 -18.01 -4.66 5.98
C ALA A 30 -18.43 -4.48 7.44
N ILE A 31 -17.50 -4.01 8.27
CA ILE A 31 -17.77 -3.69 9.68
C ILE A 31 -18.78 -2.55 9.78
N GLN A 32 -18.65 -1.49 8.96
CA GLN A 32 -19.61 -0.39 8.94
C GLN A 32 -21.02 -0.90 8.64
N THR A 33 -21.21 -1.70 7.59
CA THR A 33 -22.53 -2.26 7.24
C THR A 33 -23.09 -3.13 8.36
N CYS A 34 -22.27 -3.96 9.01
CA CYS A 34 -22.70 -4.75 10.18
C CYS A 34 -23.14 -3.85 11.34
N CYS A 35 -22.40 -2.77 11.62
CA CYS A 35 -22.75 -1.82 12.66
C CYS A 35 -24.06 -1.08 12.36
N ASP A 36 -24.25 -0.63 11.12
CA ASP A 36 -25.46 0.07 10.69
C ASP A 36 -26.70 -0.83 10.86
N LYS A 37 -26.61 -2.10 10.46
CA LYS A 37 -27.68 -3.09 10.65
C LYS A 37 -28.02 -3.35 12.12
N LEU A 38 -27.02 -3.38 13.00
CA LEU A 38 -27.25 -3.49 14.45
C LEU A 38 -27.93 -2.23 15.00
N LEU A 39 -27.51 -1.05 14.52
CA LEU A 39 -28.08 0.23 14.94
C LEU A 39 -29.53 0.37 14.49
N GLU A 40 -29.90 -0.05 13.28
CA GLU A 40 -31.29 -0.04 12.80
C GLU A 40 -32.24 -0.76 13.77
N GLY A 41 -31.82 -1.89 14.34
CA GLY A 41 -32.59 -2.64 15.33
C GLY A 41 -32.61 -2.00 16.72
N LEU A 42 -31.52 -1.31 17.10
CA LEU A 42 -31.34 -0.71 18.42
C LEU A 42 -31.90 0.72 18.52
N ASP A 43 -32.01 1.43 17.39
CA ASP A 43 -32.43 2.83 17.30
C ASP A 43 -33.76 3.15 18.00
N PRO A 44 -34.82 2.32 17.87
CA PRO A 44 -36.08 2.55 18.60
C PRO A 44 -35.87 2.50 20.12
N ILE A 45 -34.96 1.65 20.60
CA ILE A 45 -34.70 1.41 22.02
C ILE A 45 -33.80 2.51 22.59
N LEU A 46 -32.81 2.94 21.81
CA LEU A 46 -31.86 3.99 22.18
C LEU A 46 -32.54 5.37 22.32
N LYS A 47 -33.69 5.59 21.67
CA LYS A 47 -34.52 6.78 21.86
C LYS A 47 -35.13 6.85 23.26
N GLU A 48 -35.43 5.70 23.86
CA GLU A 48 -36.06 5.60 25.19
C GLU A 48 -35.02 5.47 26.31
N GLU A 49 -33.99 4.66 26.11
CA GLU A 49 -32.91 4.43 27.08
C GLU A 49 -31.57 4.79 26.46
N LYS A 50 -30.95 5.86 26.98
CA LYS A 50 -29.68 6.39 26.46
C LYS A 50 -28.47 5.62 26.97
N ASP A 51 -28.59 4.86 28.07
CA ASP A 51 -27.51 4.00 28.55
C ASP A 51 -27.34 2.77 27.65
N TRP A 52 -26.19 2.67 26.99
CA TRP A 52 -25.89 1.59 26.03
C TRP A 52 -26.08 0.18 26.63
N LYS A 53 -25.63 -0.06 27.87
CA LYS A 53 -25.71 -1.39 28.48
C LYS A 53 -27.16 -1.76 28.77
N LYS A 54 -27.94 -0.80 29.29
CA LYS A 54 -29.37 -1.00 29.56
C LYS A 54 -30.17 -1.16 28.26
N ALA A 55 -29.85 -0.38 27.23
CA ALA A 55 -30.49 -0.49 25.91
C ALA A 55 -30.24 -1.87 25.29
N VAL A 56 -29.01 -2.38 25.32
CA VAL A 56 -28.69 -3.73 24.83
C VAL A 56 -29.43 -4.81 25.62
N MET A 57 -29.49 -4.70 26.96
CA MET A 57 -30.28 -5.64 27.76
C MET A 57 -31.77 -5.56 27.44
N LYS A 58 -32.33 -4.37 27.21
CA LYS A 58 -33.72 -4.20 26.81
C LYS A 58 -33.98 -4.79 25.41
N ALA A 59 -33.08 -4.60 24.47
CA ALA A 59 -33.12 -5.20 23.13
C ALA A 59 -33.12 -6.73 23.20
N PHE A 60 -32.30 -7.31 24.08
CA PHE A 60 -32.30 -8.74 24.34
C PHE A 60 -33.66 -9.23 24.86
N HIS A 61 -34.27 -8.55 25.85
CA HIS A 61 -35.60 -8.91 26.34
C HIS A 61 -36.71 -8.74 25.29
N GLN A 62 -36.54 -7.79 24.37
CA GLN A 62 -37.44 -7.56 23.24
C GLN A 62 -37.16 -8.48 22.04
N LYS A 63 -36.20 -9.41 22.17
CA LYS A 63 -35.81 -10.38 21.14
C LYS A 63 -35.31 -9.74 19.84
N VAL A 64 -34.71 -8.56 19.93
CA VAL A 64 -33.99 -7.94 18.82
C VAL A 64 -32.66 -8.69 18.63
N SER A 65 -32.30 -9.01 17.38
CA SER A 65 -31.03 -9.67 17.07
C SER A 65 -29.85 -8.75 17.42
N LEU A 66 -28.90 -9.26 18.18
CA LEU A 66 -27.65 -8.56 18.57
C LEU A 66 -26.43 -9.09 17.79
N GLN A 67 -26.67 -9.86 16.74
CA GLN A 67 -25.66 -10.38 15.84
C GLN A 67 -25.97 -9.96 14.41
N ALA A 68 -24.96 -9.49 13.69
CA ALA A 68 -25.03 -9.14 12.29
C ALA A 68 -23.81 -9.72 11.56
N SER A 69 -24.05 -10.25 10.37
CA SER A 69 -23.04 -10.69 9.42
C SER A 69 -23.43 -10.17 8.05
N GLU A 70 -22.48 -9.58 7.34
CA GLU A 70 -22.70 -9.00 6.02
C GLU A 70 -21.60 -9.41 5.05
N HIS A 71 -21.97 -9.48 3.78
CA HIS A 71 -21.06 -9.79 2.70
C HIS A 71 -21.01 -8.60 1.74
N ILE A 72 -19.83 -8.00 1.60
CA ILE A 72 -19.61 -6.98 0.59
C ILE A 72 -19.12 -7.68 -0.66
N ARG A 73 -19.99 -7.75 -1.67
CA ARG A 73 -19.52 -7.92 -3.04
C ARG A 73 -18.84 -6.63 -3.44
N ARG A 74 -17.61 -6.77 -3.97
CA ARG A 74 -16.76 -5.77 -4.66
C ARG A 74 -17.32 -4.35 -4.61
N LEU A 75 -16.59 -3.39 -4.02
CA LEU A 75 -16.92 -1.96 -4.03
C LEU A 75 -17.33 -1.50 -5.45
N CYS A 76 -18.62 -1.63 -5.75
CA CYS A 76 -19.24 -1.21 -6.98
C CYS A 76 -19.71 0.21 -6.72
N ILE A 77 -18.96 1.14 -7.31
CA ILE A 77 -19.45 2.46 -7.65
C ILE A 77 -20.76 2.24 -8.43
N ASN A 78 -21.87 2.76 -7.89
CA ASN A 78 -23.21 2.86 -8.50
C ASN A 78 -24.34 1.85 -8.16
N GLU A 79 -24.59 1.55 -6.88
CA GLU A 79 -25.97 1.12 -6.49
C GLU A 79 -26.63 1.96 -5.38
N ILE A 80 -25.92 2.89 -4.75
CA ILE A 80 -26.50 3.75 -3.69
C ILE A 80 -27.07 5.07 -4.24
N THR A 81 -26.77 5.45 -5.49
CA THR A 81 -27.30 6.68 -6.11
C THR A 81 -28.62 6.51 -6.86
N GLN A 82 -29.19 5.30 -6.98
CA GLN A 82 -30.44 5.09 -7.73
C GLN A 82 -31.50 4.14 -7.13
N GLY A 83 -31.40 3.74 -5.85
CA GLY A 83 -32.54 3.13 -5.14
C GLY A 83 -33.23 1.95 -5.86
N LYS A 84 -32.47 1.07 -6.53
CA LYS A 84 -33.01 -0.11 -7.22
C LYS A 84 -32.32 -1.38 -6.72
N ASN A 85 -33.11 -2.29 -6.16
CA ASN A 85 -32.79 -3.72 -6.02
C ASN A 85 -32.55 -4.34 -7.39
N VAL A 86 -31.47 -5.11 -7.64
CA VAL A 86 -31.51 -6.46 -8.25
C VAL A 86 -30.13 -7.12 -8.50
N ASP A 87 -30.01 -8.37 -8.01
CA ASP A 87 -29.49 -9.62 -8.60
C ASP A 87 -28.28 -9.70 -9.56
N ALA A 88 -27.46 -10.74 -9.33
CA ALA A 88 -26.16 -11.04 -9.94
C ALA A 88 -26.20 -11.95 -11.17
N HIS A 89 -25.41 -11.67 -12.23
CA HIS A 89 -25.12 -12.67 -13.28
C HIS A 89 -23.76 -12.54 -14.00
N PHE A 90 -23.37 -13.63 -14.68
CA PHE A 90 -22.01 -14.05 -15.09
C PHE A 90 -21.89 -14.29 -16.66
N ASP A 91 -20.93 -13.79 -17.50
CA ASP A 91 -20.03 -14.58 -18.47
C ASP A 91 -18.82 -13.86 -19.22
N ASN A 92 -17.83 -14.66 -19.71
CA ASN A 92 -16.43 -14.55 -20.23
C ASN A 92 -16.10 -13.95 -21.65
N GLY A 93 -14.81 -13.59 -21.96
CA GLY A 93 -14.20 -13.76 -23.33
C GLY A 93 -13.17 -12.77 -23.97
N LYS A 94 -11.87 -13.20 -24.06
CA LYS A 94 -10.70 -13.07 -25.01
C LYS A 94 -10.45 -11.97 -26.10
N ASN A 95 -9.17 -11.49 -26.13
CA ASN A 95 -8.18 -11.11 -27.22
C ASN A 95 -8.47 -9.94 -28.22
N SER A 96 -7.56 -9.09 -28.78
CA SER A 96 -6.08 -9.02 -28.97
C SER A 96 -5.57 -7.66 -29.59
N GLY A 97 -4.35 -7.18 -29.25
CA GLY A 97 -3.38 -6.37 -30.08
C GLY A 97 -3.59 -4.83 -30.27
N VAL A 98 -2.64 -3.88 -30.45
CA VAL A 98 -1.16 -3.76 -30.68
C VAL A 98 -0.68 -2.30 -30.39
N LEU A 99 0.60 -2.16 -29.97
CA LEU A 99 1.56 -1.03 -29.78
C LEU A 99 1.31 0.42 -30.28
N ALA A 100 1.73 1.46 -29.49
CA ALA A 100 2.99 2.26 -29.70
C ALA A 100 3.16 3.59 -28.85
N ARG A 101 4.25 3.63 -28.05
CA ARG A 101 5.25 4.67 -27.59
C ARG A 101 4.96 6.19 -27.32
N LEU A 102 5.22 6.58 -26.03
CA LEU A 102 6.04 7.68 -25.39
C LEU A 102 5.84 9.19 -25.70
N PRO A 103 5.88 10.11 -24.69
CA PRO A 103 7.04 10.41 -23.84
C PRO A 103 6.78 10.59 -22.30
N LEU A 104 7.89 10.63 -21.55
CA LEU A 104 8.07 10.32 -20.12
C LEU A 104 7.94 11.56 -19.18
N VAL A 105 7.01 11.51 -18.23
CA VAL A 105 7.02 12.26 -16.95
C VAL A 105 6.53 11.26 -15.90
N ILE A 106 7.25 11.05 -14.79
CA ILE A 106 6.94 9.98 -13.81
C ILE A 106 6.17 10.57 -12.62
N PRO A 107 4.83 10.48 -12.58
CA PRO A 107 4.10 10.37 -11.33
C PRO A 107 4.16 8.91 -10.85
N ILE A 108 4.56 8.67 -9.60
CA ILE A 108 4.55 7.34 -9.01
C ILE A 108 3.08 6.92 -8.81
N ILE A 109 2.57 6.08 -9.71
CA ILE A 109 1.31 5.34 -9.54
C ILE A 109 1.71 3.91 -9.17
N HIS A 110 1.43 3.49 -7.95
CA HIS A 110 1.39 2.06 -7.63
C HIS A 110 0.18 1.46 -8.35
N ALA A 111 0.43 0.70 -9.42
CA ALA A 111 -0.52 -0.22 -10.01
C ALA A 111 0.05 -1.62 -9.82
N VAL A 112 -0.62 -2.44 -9.01
CA VAL A 112 -0.33 -3.87 -8.94
C VAL A 112 -0.88 -4.49 -10.24
N PRO A 113 -0.05 -5.10 -11.09
CA PRO A 113 -0.54 -5.75 -12.31
C PRO A 113 -1.14 -7.12 -11.98
N ASP A 114 -2.31 -7.36 -12.57
CA ASP A 114 -2.90 -8.65 -12.94
C ASP A 114 -2.42 -9.91 -12.20
N PHE A 115 -3.21 -10.36 -11.23
CA PHE A 115 -3.20 -11.76 -10.81
C PHE A 115 -3.99 -12.60 -11.84
N LEU A 116 -3.29 -13.57 -12.43
CA LEU A 116 -3.70 -14.50 -13.50
C LEU A 116 -5.04 -15.25 -13.26
N PRO A 117 -5.66 -15.81 -14.32
CA PRO A 117 -7.10 -16.03 -14.40
C PRO A 117 -7.53 -17.32 -13.70
N ASN A 118 -8.48 -17.21 -12.78
CA ASN A 118 -9.24 -18.37 -12.30
C ASN A 118 -10.73 -18.16 -12.63
N PRO A 119 -11.45 -19.19 -13.15
CA PRO A 119 -12.68 -18.99 -13.92
C PRO A 119 -13.97 -18.92 -13.08
N PHE A 120 -13.90 -18.55 -11.80
CA PHE A 120 -15.10 -18.45 -10.95
C PHE A 120 -15.16 -17.10 -10.23
N MET A 121 -16.30 -16.41 -10.41
CA MET A 121 -16.68 -15.04 -9.99
C MET A 121 -16.27 -13.91 -10.96
N PHE A 122 -17.15 -13.08 -11.53
CA PHE A 122 -18.55 -12.84 -11.22
C PHE A 122 -18.77 -11.57 -10.42
N PHE A 123 -18.24 -10.43 -10.90
CA PHE A 123 -19.02 -9.22 -11.18
C PHE A 123 -18.17 -8.24 -12.01
N ARG A 124 -18.60 -7.93 -13.24
CA ARG A 124 -17.98 -6.99 -14.18
C ARG A 124 -18.78 -5.68 -14.11
N ILE A 125 -18.20 -4.62 -13.57
CA ILE A 125 -18.78 -3.28 -13.64
C ILE A 125 -18.58 -2.81 -15.09
N GLU A 126 -19.62 -2.40 -15.80
CA GLU A 126 -19.47 -1.77 -17.12
C GLU A 126 -18.85 -0.36 -16.96
N ARG A 127 -17.53 -0.31 -16.78
CA ARG A 127 -16.73 0.92 -16.59
C ARG A 127 -16.63 1.76 -17.87
N ARG A 128 -16.92 1.15 -19.03
CA ARG A 128 -16.98 1.80 -20.36
C ARG A 128 -17.99 2.95 -20.41
N GLN A 129 -19.10 2.86 -19.67
CA GLN A 129 -20.13 3.91 -19.69
C GLN A 129 -19.64 5.25 -19.08
N TYR A 130 -18.54 5.22 -18.32
CA TYR A 130 -17.93 6.39 -17.68
C TYR A 130 -16.59 6.78 -18.33
N GLY A 131 -16.22 6.19 -19.47
CA GLY A 131 -14.93 6.46 -20.13
C GLY A 131 -13.70 6.00 -19.34
N ILE A 132 -13.90 5.20 -18.28
CA ILE A 132 -12.84 4.68 -17.43
C ILE A 132 -12.45 3.28 -17.95
N PRO A 133 -11.17 3.04 -18.28
CA PRO A 133 -10.69 1.71 -18.65
C PRO A 133 -11.05 0.66 -17.59
N GLU A 134 -11.41 -0.54 -18.03
CA GLU A 134 -11.97 -1.59 -17.18
C GLU A 134 -11.01 -2.05 -16.06
N ASP A 135 -9.73 -1.81 -16.31
CA ASP A 135 -8.49 -2.05 -15.57
C ASP A 135 -8.06 -0.89 -14.64
N SER A 136 -8.81 0.21 -14.58
CA SER A 136 -8.49 1.37 -13.73
C SER A 136 -8.56 1.03 -12.22
N PRO A 137 -7.55 1.45 -11.41
CA PRO A 137 -7.63 1.41 -9.95
C PRO A 137 -8.83 2.21 -9.41
N THR A 138 -9.34 1.84 -8.23
CA THR A 138 -10.41 2.57 -7.52
C THR A 138 -9.98 3.97 -7.05
N TYR A 139 -8.68 4.16 -6.80
CA TYR A 139 -8.05 5.45 -6.56
C TYR A 139 -6.53 5.34 -6.77
N HIS A 140 -5.86 6.48 -6.83
CA HIS A 140 -4.41 6.57 -6.83
C HIS A 140 -3.90 7.22 -5.54
N THR A 141 -2.83 6.63 -4.99
CA THR A 141 -2.02 7.22 -3.92
C THR A 141 -0.86 7.96 -4.58
N SER A 142 -0.66 9.22 -4.21
CA SER A 142 0.38 10.07 -4.80
C SER A 142 1.26 10.65 -3.71
N GLY A 143 2.57 10.71 -3.97
CA GLY A 143 3.51 11.25 -3.00
C GLY A 143 4.84 11.58 -3.62
N ALA A 144 5.68 12.23 -2.82
CA ALA A 144 7.04 12.59 -3.18
C ALA A 144 7.96 12.38 -1.99
N ALA A 145 9.21 12.04 -2.29
CA ALA A 145 10.27 11.93 -1.31
C ALA A 145 11.53 12.68 -1.75
N CYS A 146 12.24 13.25 -0.78
CA CYS A 146 13.55 13.86 -0.95
C CYS A 146 14.53 13.20 0.02
N VAL A 147 15.65 12.72 -0.51
CA VAL A 147 16.66 11.98 0.26
C VAL A 147 18.01 12.66 0.11
N LEU A 148 18.59 13.01 1.25
CA LEU A 148 19.97 13.47 1.36
C LEU A 148 20.79 12.38 2.05
N LEU A 149 21.91 12.01 1.42
CA LEU A 149 22.86 11.04 1.93
C LEU A 149 24.30 11.49 1.68
N GLU A 150 25.22 10.87 2.40
CA GLU A 150 26.66 10.99 2.19
C GLU A 150 27.23 9.60 1.89
N ILE A 151 28.28 9.56 1.05
CA ILE A 151 29.03 8.33 0.74
C ILE A 151 30.51 8.54 1.09
N ASP A 152 31.14 7.54 1.70
CA ASP A 152 32.60 7.45 1.78
C ASP A 152 33.09 6.73 0.53
N CYS A 153 33.74 7.45 -0.38
CA CYS A 153 34.22 6.91 -1.64
C CYS A 153 35.32 5.85 -1.47
N ARG A 154 36.02 5.81 -0.31
CA ARG A 154 37.10 4.86 -0.05
C ARG A 154 36.57 3.52 0.48
N THR A 155 35.53 3.56 1.32
CA THR A 155 34.95 2.35 1.94
C THR A 155 33.67 1.88 1.26
N GLY A 156 32.99 2.76 0.53
CA GLY A 156 31.68 2.54 -0.06
C GLY A 156 30.52 2.60 0.94
N GLU A 157 30.81 2.88 2.21
CA GLU A 157 29.78 3.09 3.20
C GLU A 157 28.99 4.36 2.88
N HIS A 158 27.70 4.34 3.18
CA HIS A 158 26.84 5.50 3.01
C HIS A 158 25.95 5.69 4.23
N LYS A 159 25.48 6.91 4.41
CA LYS A 159 24.62 7.28 5.51
C LYS A 159 23.48 8.16 5.04
N LEU A 160 22.25 7.78 5.42
CA LEU A 160 21.08 8.62 5.26
C LEU A 160 21.15 9.80 6.25
N LEU A 161 21.23 11.02 5.73
CA LEU A 161 21.29 12.25 6.54
C LEU A 161 19.89 12.80 6.82
N SER A 162 19.04 12.85 5.80
CA SER A 162 17.65 13.24 5.96
C SER A 162 16.74 12.65 4.89
N VAL A 163 15.52 12.35 5.28
CA VAL A 163 14.43 11.90 4.42
C VAL A 163 13.20 12.76 4.70
N ASP A 164 12.66 13.36 3.64
CA ASP A 164 11.44 14.14 3.66
C ASP A 164 10.40 13.48 2.75
N ILE A 165 9.24 13.16 3.29
CA ILE A 165 8.15 12.50 2.56
C ILE A 165 6.87 13.32 2.71
N VAL A 166 6.19 13.53 1.59
CA VAL A 166 4.79 13.98 1.55
C VAL A 166 3.98 12.92 0.83
N LEU A 167 2.90 12.44 1.44
CA LEU A 167 2.04 11.42 0.85
C LEU A 167 0.56 11.81 0.99
N ASP A 168 -0.18 11.66 -0.10
CA ASP A 168 -1.64 11.76 -0.14
C ASP A 168 -2.26 10.42 0.26
N VAL A 169 -2.73 10.37 1.50
CA VAL A 169 -3.43 9.21 2.08
C VAL A 169 -4.94 9.44 2.20
N GLY A 170 -5.49 10.46 1.52
CA GLY A 170 -6.86 10.89 1.75
C GLY A 170 -7.08 11.38 3.18
N ARG A 171 -8.25 11.08 3.74
CA ARG A 171 -8.53 11.29 5.16
C ARG A 171 -8.07 10.06 5.95
N SER A 172 -6.86 10.14 6.49
CA SER A 172 -6.26 9.11 7.34
C SER A 172 -7.22 8.63 8.44
N LEU A 173 -7.39 7.30 8.54
CA LEU A 173 -8.16 6.67 9.61
C LEU A 173 -7.43 6.75 10.95
N ASN A 174 -6.11 6.55 10.89
CA ASN A 174 -5.22 6.68 12.04
C ASN A 174 -3.85 7.21 11.58
N PRO A 175 -3.58 8.51 11.79
CA PRO A 175 -2.35 9.12 11.32
C PRO A 175 -1.08 8.48 11.89
N ALA A 176 -1.12 7.95 13.11
CA ALA A 176 0.04 7.31 13.72
C ALA A 176 0.39 5.99 13.04
N ILE A 177 -0.61 5.20 12.66
CA ILE A 177 -0.42 3.93 11.93
C ILE A 177 0.06 4.23 10.51
N ASP A 178 -0.58 5.19 9.83
CA ASP A 178 -0.24 5.52 8.46
C ASP A 178 1.20 6.06 8.35
N ILE A 179 1.63 6.91 9.29
CA ILE A 179 3.03 7.37 9.35
C ILE A 179 3.98 6.18 9.56
N GLY A 180 3.67 5.26 10.48
CA GLY A 180 4.50 4.08 10.71
C GLY A 180 4.62 3.16 9.49
N GLN A 181 3.53 3.01 8.71
CA GLN A 181 3.56 2.29 7.44
C GLN A 181 4.45 2.97 6.40
N ILE A 182 4.36 4.31 6.29
CA ILE A 182 5.21 5.10 5.39
C ILE A 182 6.69 4.93 5.72
N GLU A 183 7.05 5.06 7.00
CA GLU A 183 8.43 4.91 7.46
C GLU A 183 8.96 3.49 7.23
N GLY A 184 8.15 2.48 7.56
CA GLY A 184 8.50 1.07 7.38
C GLY A 184 8.70 0.69 5.92
N ALA A 185 7.75 1.05 5.05
CA ALA A 185 7.81 0.76 3.62
C ALA A 185 8.98 1.48 2.94
N PHE A 186 9.25 2.74 3.31
CA PHE A 186 10.42 3.47 2.82
C PHE A 186 11.72 2.76 3.20
N MET A 187 11.87 2.37 4.48
CA MET A 187 13.08 1.68 4.95
C MET A 187 13.23 0.28 4.34
N GLN A 188 12.13 -0.42 4.04
CA GLN A 188 12.16 -1.69 3.33
C GLN A 188 12.72 -1.55 1.91
N CYS A 189 12.28 -0.53 1.16
CA CYS A 189 12.86 -0.26 -0.15
C CYS A 189 14.30 0.26 -0.07
N TYR A 190 14.63 1.07 0.94
CA TYR A 190 16.01 1.46 1.20
C TYR A 190 16.91 0.21 1.32
N GLY A 191 16.48 -0.81 2.07
CA GLY A 191 17.19 -2.09 2.16
C GLY A 191 17.36 -2.77 0.80
N ASN A 192 16.26 -2.92 0.06
CA ASN A 192 16.24 -3.48 -1.29
C ASN A 192 17.19 -2.77 -2.27
N MET A 193 17.35 -1.45 -2.14
CA MET A 193 18.21 -0.64 -3.01
C MET A 193 19.68 -0.66 -2.59
N THR A 194 20.02 -1.06 -1.37
CA THR A 194 21.36 -0.80 -0.79
C THR A 194 22.06 -2.03 -0.22
N CYS A 195 21.44 -2.76 0.71
CA CYS A 195 22.11 -3.79 1.50
C CYS A 195 21.54 -5.21 1.33
N GLU A 196 20.29 -5.32 0.86
CA GLU A 196 19.62 -6.60 0.65
C GLU A 196 20.04 -7.21 -0.70
N GLU A 197 21.08 -8.05 -0.67
CA GLU A 197 21.62 -8.72 -1.86
C GLU A 197 21.43 -10.24 -1.77
N LEU A 198 20.91 -10.83 -2.85
CA LEU A 198 20.79 -12.27 -3.03
C LEU A 198 21.74 -12.70 -4.15
N THR A 199 22.53 -13.73 -3.89
CA THR A 199 23.47 -14.34 -4.83
C THR A 199 23.34 -15.85 -4.79
N TRP A 200 23.63 -16.50 -5.91
CA TRP A 200 23.57 -17.94 -6.07
C TRP A 200 24.94 -18.50 -6.40
N ASP A 201 25.27 -19.67 -5.86
CA ASP A 201 26.51 -20.36 -6.22
C ASP A 201 26.40 -21.00 -7.61
N LYS A 202 27.52 -21.57 -8.09
CA LYS A 202 27.59 -22.26 -9.40
C LYS A 202 26.63 -23.45 -9.55
N ASN A 203 26.08 -23.96 -8.44
CA ASN A 203 25.12 -25.06 -8.42
C ASN A 203 23.67 -24.56 -8.28
N GLY A 204 23.44 -23.24 -8.26
CA GLY A 204 22.12 -22.64 -8.06
C GLY A 204 21.66 -22.61 -6.60
N LYS A 205 22.54 -22.82 -5.62
CA LYS A 205 22.21 -22.70 -4.20
C LYS A 205 22.29 -21.24 -3.75
N LEU A 206 21.25 -20.78 -3.04
CA LEU A 206 21.25 -19.45 -2.42
C LEU A 206 22.38 -19.32 -1.39
N VAL A 207 23.19 -18.27 -1.52
CA VAL A 207 24.31 -18.01 -0.61
C VAL A 207 23.83 -17.37 0.70
N GLN A 208 22.89 -16.41 0.62
CA GLN A 208 22.33 -15.68 1.76
C GLN A 208 21.15 -16.44 2.44
N ASP A 209 21.40 -17.69 2.82
CA ASP A 209 20.43 -18.61 3.42
C ASP A 209 20.16 -18.40 4.93
N SER A 210 20.64 -17.30 5.51
CA SER A 210 20.47 -16.99 6.94
C SER A 210 20.47 -15.48 7.19
N LEU A 211 19.86 -15.06 8.30
CA LEU A 211 19.86 -13.66 8.76
C LEU A 211 21.27 -13.09 9.01
N TYR A 212 22.25 -13.97 9.23
CA TYR A 212 23.64 -13.54 9.33
C TYR A 212 24.23 -13.13 7.98
N LYS A 213 23.76 -13.71 6.87
CA LYS A 213 24.28 -13.42 5.52
C LYS A 213 23.39 -12.43 4.76
N TYR A 214 22.07 -12.51 4.92
CA TYR A 214 21.12 -11.56 4.37
C TYR A 214 20.97 -10.35 5.30
N LYS A 215 21.34 -9.16 4.82
CA LYS A 215 21.39 -7.95 5.65
C LYS A 215 20.23 -7.02 5.34
N ILE A 216 19.28 -6.98 6.27
CA ILE A 216 18.23 -5.95 6.30
C ILE A 216 18.77 -4.65 6.93
N PRO A 217 18.11 -3.50 6.67
CA PRO A 217 18.44 -2.25 7.34
C PRO A 217 18.39 -2.37 8.86
N THR A 218 19.40 -1.80 9.52
CA THR A 218 19.47 -1.74 10.98
C THR A 218 19.02 -0.36 11.48
N PRO A 219 18.67 -0.21 12.78
CA PRO A 219 18.34 1.09 13.34
C PRO A 219 19.44 2.16 13.15
N ALA A 220 20.71 1.75 13.08
CA ALA A 220 21.83 2.66 12.84
C ALA A 220 21.84 3.27 11.42
N MET A 221 21.16 2.63 10.47
CA MET A 221 21.02 3.10 9.08
C MET A 221 19.82 4.04 8.90
N THR A 222 18.98 4.21 9.92
CA THR A 222 17.85 5.14 9.85
C THR A 222 18.33 6.60 9.77
N PRO A 223 17.63 7.45 9.00
CA PRO A 223 18.01 8.85 8.88
C PRO A 223 17.88 9.58 10.22
N ARG A 224 18.87 10.43 10.55
CA ARG A 224 18.78 11.31 11.74
C ARG A 224 17.57 12.25 11.70
N ARG A 225 17.15 12.65 10.49
CA ARG A 225 15.97 13.49 10.26
C ARG A 225 15.02 12.76 9.32
N PHE A 226 13.99 12.13 9.88
CA PHE A 226 12.91 11.51 9.12
C PHE A 226 11.65 12.35 9.29
N ARG A 227 11.20 13.03 8.22
CA ARG A 227 10.02 13.88 8.25
C ARG A 227 8.97 13.33 7.29
N VAL A 228 7.85 12.87 7.84
CA VAL A 228 6.67 12.44 7.08
C VAL A 228 5.55 13.45 7.28
N LYS A 229 4.96 13.91 6.18
CA LYS A 229 3.76 14.76 6.19
C LYS A 229 2.66 14.12 5.36
N LEU A 230 1.48 14.04 5.94
CA LEU A 230 0.27 13.64 5.24
C LEU A 230 -0.32 14.87 4.53
N LEU A 231 -0.70 14.74 3.27
CA LEU A 231 -1.30 15.83 2.50
C LEU A 231 -2.67 16.20 3.11
N LYS A 232 -2.87 17.48 3.45
CA LYS A 232 -4.08 17.94 4.17
C LYS A 232 -5.32 18.08 3.28
N GLU A 233 -5.13 18.55 2.04
CA GLU A 233 -6.21 18.86 1.10
C GLU A 233 -6.19 17.83 -0.04
N SER A 234 -6.71 16.65 0.25
CA SER A 234 -6.88 15.57 -0.71
C SER A 234 -8.32 15.58 -1.22
N ASN A 235 -8.52 15.57 -2.54
CA ASN A 235 -9.86 15.34 -3.11
C ASN A 235 -10.32 13.94 -2.71
N THR A 236 -11.30 13.90 -1.82
CA THR A 236 -11.76 12.68 -1.17
C THR A 236 -12.75 11.91 -2.03
N PHE A 237 -12.50 10.61 -2.20
CA PHE A 237 -13.44 9.68 -2.81
C PHE A 237 -14.52 9.34 -1.77
N ALA A 238 -15.79 9.61 -2.10
CA ALA A 238 -16.93 9.36 -1.22
C ALA A 238 -17.18 7.87 -0.95
N GLU A 239 -16.61 7.00 -1.77
CA GLU A 239 -16.88 5.56 -1.76
C GLU A 239 -15.89 4.77 -0.89
N GLN A 240 -14.81 5.42 -0.46
CA GLN A 240 -13.87 4.82 0.49
C GLN A 240 -14.32 5.04 1.93
N VAL A 241 -13.92 4.11 2.80
CA VAL A 241 -14.25 4.15 4.24
C VAL A 241 -13.73 5.45 4.84
N TYR A 242 -14.64 6.35 5.23
CA TYR A 242 -14.32 7.70 5.71
C TYR A 242 -13.39 8.50 4.79
N SER A 243 -13.38 8.20 3.49
CA SER A 243 -12.51 8.77 2.47
C SER A 243 -11.01 8.57 2.71
N SER A 244 -10.63 7.43 3.30
CA SER A 244 -9.23 6.98 3.42
C SER A 244 -8.65 6.47 2.10
N LYS A 245 -7.32 6.32 2.06
CA LYS A 245 -6.58 5.58 1.04
C LYS A 245 -5.62 4.59 1.69
N GLY A 246 -5.37 3.48 1.00
CA GLY A 246 -4.39 2.47 1.36
C GLY A 246 -2.97 3.01 1.30
N VAL A 247 -2.20 2.72 2.35
CA VAL A 247 -0.85 3.26 2.57
C VAL A 247 0.23 2.19 2.70
N GLY A 248 -0.11 0.89 2.71
CA GLY A 248 0.87 -0.17 2.99
C GLY A 248 2.00 -0.26 1.96
N GLU A 249 1.65 -0.44 0.69
CA GLU A 249 2.62 -0.62 -0.40
C GLU A 249 3.09 0.69 -1.05
N PRO A 250 2.25 1.72 -1.29
CA PRO A 250 2.65 2.90 -2.06
C PRO A 250 3.94 3.61 -1.61
N PRO A 251 4.24 3.76 -0.31
CA PRO A 251 5.45 4.43 0.15
C PRO A 251 6.73 3.61 -0.10
N LEU A 252 6.62 2.32 -0.42
CA LEU A 252 7.78 1.48 -0.74
C LEU A 252 8.55 2.07 -1.92
N MET A 253 7.88 2.46 -2.99
CA MET A 253 8.55 3.04 -4.17
C MET A 253 9.23 4.38 -3.90
N LEU A 254 8.86 5.10 -2.84
CA LEU A 254 9.56 6.32 -2.45
C LEU A 254 11.00 6.03 -2.01
N GLY A 255 11.29 4.83 -1.51
CA GLY A 255 12.66 4.44 -1.13
C GLY A 255 13.64 4.38 -2.30
N VAL A 256 13.15 4.24 -3.54
CA VAL A 256 13.98 4.28 -4.78
C VAL A 256 14.73 5.61 -4.91
N THR A 257 14.22 6.68 -4.32
CA THR A 257 14.93 7.97 -4.26
C THR A 257 16.31 7.87 -3.58
N THR A 258 16.52 6.90 -2.69
CA THR A 258 17.84 6.57 -2.14
C THR A 258 18.80 6.14 -3.23
N PHE A 259 18.38 5.22 -4.11
CA PHE A 259 19.20 4.74 -5.23
C PHE A 259 19.58 5.89 -6.16
N SER A 260 18.63 6.77 -6.48
CA SER A 260 18.89 7.97 -7.30
C SER A 260 19.89 8.92 -6.62
N SER A 261 19.78 9.11 -5.30
CA SER A 261 20.68 9.97 -4.52
C SER A 261 22.10 9.38 -4.45
N LEU A 262 22.23 8.06 -4.29
CA LEU A 262 23.52 7.34 -4.38
C LEU A 262 24.15 7.49 -5.77
N ARG A 263 23.37 7.29 -6.84
CA ARG A 263 23.84 7.48 -8.22
C ARG A 263 24.33 8.90 -8.45
N TYR A 264 23.62 9.90 -7.90
CA TYR A 264 24.03 11.30 -8.00
C TYR A 264 25.38 11.55 -7.30
N ALA A 265 25.57 11.03 -6.08
CA ALA A 265 26.83 11.15 -5.35
C ALA A 265 28.00 10.46 -6.07
N ILE A 266 27.80 9.25 -6.59
CA ILE A 266 28.80 8.52 -7.38
C ILE A 266 29.15 9.30 -8.66
N THR A 267 28.15 9.86 -9.34
CA THR A 267 28.37 10.63 -10.57
C THR A 267 29.18 11.89 -10.28
N ALA A 268 28.88 12.62 -9.20
CA ALA A 268 29.67 13.76 -8.77
C ALA A 268 31.13 13.39 -8.50
N ARG A 269 31.37 12.28 -7.79
CA ARG A 269 32.72 11.78 -7.56
C ARG A 269 33.47 11.45 -8.86
N ARG A 270 32.78 10.84 -9.83
CA ARG A 270 33.37 10.50 -11.14
C ARG A 270 33.72 11.76 -11.94
N GLN A 271 32.90 12.80 -11.86
CA GLN A 271 33.18 14.10 -12.47
C GLN A 271 34.45 14.73 -11.87
N ASP A 272 34.68 14.62 -10.56
CA ASP A 272 35.93 15.08 -9.93
C ASP A 272 37.19 14.37 -10.48
N LEU A 273 37.02 13.14 -10.99
CA LEU A 273 38.07 12.35 -11.65
C LEU A 273 38.18 12.63 -13.16
N GLY A 274 37.38 13.54 -13.71
CA GLY A 274 37.32 13.81 -15.14
C GLY A 274 36.58 12.74 -15.96
N LEU A 275 35.80 11.86 -15.31
CA LEU A 275 35.03 10.81 -15.96
C LEU A 275 33.58 11.25 -16.17
N SER A 276 33.19 11.51 -17.42
CA SER A 276 31.84 11.99 -17.78
C SER A 276 30.94 10.93 -18.42
N ASP A 277 31.42 9.71 -18.59
CA ASP A 277 30.69 8.66 -19.30
C ASP A 277 29.45 8.19 -18.52
N PHE A 278 28.39 7.86 -19.26
CA PHE A 278 27.22 7.22 -18.69
C PHE A 278 27.58 5.81 -18.21
N ILE A 279 27.28 5.54 -16.93
CA ILE A 279 27.43 4.21 -16.34
C ILE A 279 26.07 3.57 -16.07
N GLU A 280 25.94 2.31 -16.47
CA GLU A 280 24.82 1.47 -16.05
C GLU A 280 25.07 1.01 -14.62
N ILE A 281 24.09 1.24 -13.74
CA ILE A 281 24.15 0.85 -12.32
C ILE A 281 22.90 0.05 -12.02
N SER A 282 23.08 -1.12 -11.41
CA SER A 282 21.98 -1.96 -10.94
C SER A 282 21.89 -1.94 -9.41
N ALA A 283 20.66 -2.01 -8.90
CA ALA A 283 20.42 -2.28 -7.50
C ALA A 283 20.70 -3.77 -7.18
N PRO A 284 21.05 -4.12 -5.93
CA PRO A 284 21.36 -3.20 -4.83
C PRO A 284 22.74 -2.56 -4.98
N LEU A 285 22.87 -1.29 -4.59
CA LEU A 285 24.13 -0.55 -4.49
C LEU A 285 24.83 -0.85 -3.16
N THR A 286 25.47 -2.02 -3.10
CA THR A 286 26.27 -2.43 -1.94
C THR A 286 27.55 -1.61 -1.84
N ALA A 287 28.14 -1.55 -0.64
CA ALA A 287 29.38 -0.80 -0.40
C ALA A 287 30.50 -1.20 -1.38
N SER A 288 30.64 -2.50 -1.67
CA SER A 288 31.61 -3.01 -2.65
C SER A 288 31.40 -2.40 -4.05
N LYS A 289 30.15 -2.32 -4.53
CA LYS A 289 29.82 -1.69 -5.82
C LYS A 289 30.05 -0.18 -5.80
N ILE A 290 29.79 0.48 -4.67
CA ILE A 290 30.06 1.92 -4.53
C ILE A 290 31.57 2.20 -4.65
N VAL A 291 32.42 1.40 -3.99
CA VAL A 291 33.88 1.54 -4.08
C VAL A 291 34.37 1.40 -5.52
N SER A 292 33.93 0.36 -6.23
CA SER A 292 34.37 0.11 -7.61
C SER A 292 33.90 1.21 -8.58
N LEU A 293 32.72 1.79 -8.36
CA LEU A 293 32.20 2.86 -9.20
C LEU A 293 32.88 4.22 -8.92
N CYS A 294 33.29 4.47 -7.67
CA CYS A 294 33.95 5.70 -7.24
C CYS A 294 35.47 5.71 -7.51
N ASN A 295 36.10 4.54 -7.62
CA ASN A 295 37.54 4.37 -7.88
C ASN A 295 37.76 3.33 -9.00
N PRO A 296 37.39 3.66 -10.25
CA PRO A 296 37.55 2.77 -11.40
C PRO A 296 39.00 2.58 -11.83
#